data_AF-A0A317QPG8-F1
#
_entry.id   AF-A0A317QPG8-F1
#
_cell.length_a   1.000
_cell.length_b   1.000
_cell.length_c   1.000
_cell.angle_alpha   90.00
_cell.angle_beta   90.00
_cell.angle_gamma   90.00
#
_symmetry.space_group_name_H-M   'P 1'
#
loop_
_entity.id
_entity.type
_entity.pdbx_description
1 polymer ?
#
loop_
_entity_poly.entity_id
_entity_poly.type
_entity_poly.pdbx_seq_one_letter_code
_entity_poly.pdbx_strand_id
1 'polypeptide(L)'
;MTVTALPARARWVWDARDRTRAVRVSAHPAQGLLNLSIWRDDLCVGTVKLRPDEVSGLVSGLTDGLAQLAATPPPAAGPATVTDLEARLAAVESRLTAPPPSAGRLLRAVLRHAQDRLRR
;
A
#
# COMPACT_ATOMS: atom_id res chain seq x y z
N MET A 1 24.74 -24.84 -14.95
CA MET A 1 23.37 -24.36 -14.67
C MET A 1 23.49 -23.04 -13.94
N THR A 2 23.17 -21.91 -14.58
CA THR A 2 23.31 -20.58 -14.00
C THR A 2 21.99 -20.16 -13.37
N VAL A 3 21.96 -20.12 -12.03
CA VAL A 3 20.83 -19.58 -11.27
C VAL A 3 20.87 -18.06 -11.40
N THR A 4 19.83 -17.48 -12.00
CA THR A 4 19.65 -16.03 -12.01
C THR A 4 18.96 -15.63 -10.72
N ALA A 5 19.65 -14.85 -9.88
CA ALA A 5 19.06 -14.34 -8.64
C ALA A 5 17.79 -13.55 -8.93
N LEU A 6 16.72 -13.79 -8.16
CA LEU A 6 15.55 -12.94 -8.23
C LEU A 6 15.94 -11.50 -7.82
N PRO A 7 15.49 -10.48 -8.54
CA PRO A 7 15.80 -9.10 -8.20
C PRO A 7 15.35 -8.79 -6.78
N ALA A 8 16.23 -8.16 -6.00
CA ALA A 8 16.11 -7.99 -4.54
C ALA A 8 14.83 -7.26 -4.09
N ARG A 9 14.09 -6.64 -5.01
CA ARG A 9 12.84 -5.90 -4.75
C ARG A 9 11.86 -6.12 -5.89
N ALA A 10 11.36 -7.35 -6.03
CA ALA A 10 10.21 -7.59 -6.90
C ALA A 10 8.91 -7.23 -6.16
N ARG A 11 8.06 -6.39 -6.76
CA ARG A 11 6.75 -6.05 -6.19
C ARG A 11 5.65 -6.71 -7.01
N TRP A 12 4.71 -7.33 -6.31
CA TRP A 12 3.54 -7.96 -6.90
C TRP A 12 2.28 -7.13 -6.66
N VAL A 13 1.43 -7.04 -7.67
CA VAL A 13 0.07 -6.49 -7.59
C VAL A 13 -0.88 -7.53 -8.17
N TRP A 14 -1.77 -8.05 -7.33
CA TRP A 14 -2.74 -9.06 -7.73
C TRP A 14 -3.96 -8.43 -8.38
N ASP A 15 -4.54 -9.13 -9.35
CA ASP A 15 -5.83 -8.77 -9.95
C ASP A 15 -6.91 -8.71 -8.87
N ALA A 16 -7.69 -7.62 -8.87
CA ALA A 16 -8.72 -7.37 -7.88
C ALA A 16 -9.93 -8.31 -7.98
N ARG A 17 -10.16 -8.94 -9.15
CA ARG A 17 -11.36 -9.75 -9.40
C ARG A 17 -11.28 -11.13 -8.77
N ASP A 18 -10.33 -11.93 -9.25
CA ASP A 18 -10.22 -13.35 -8.94
C ASP A 18 -8.86 -13.72 -8.33
N ARG A 19 -7.91 -12.78 -8.30
CA ARG A 19 -6.52 -12.97 -7.85
C ARG A 19 -5.78 -14.11 -8.56
N THR A 20 -6.25 -14.55 -9.73
CA THR A 20 -5.59 -15.57 -10.57
C THR A 20 -4.50 -14.97 -11.44
N ARG A 21 -4.54 -13.65 -11.65
CA ARG A 21 -3.52 -12.89 -12.37
C ARG A 21 -2.78 -11.95 -11.44
N ALA A 22 -1.54 -11.66 -11.80
CA ALA A 22 -0.77 -10.63 -11.15
C ALA A 22 0.17 -9.91 -12.11
N VAL A 23 0.50 -8.68 -11.75
CA VAL A 23 1.60 -7.92 -12.35
C VAL A 23 2.77 -7.96 -11.37
N ARG A 24 3.96 -8.32 -11.88
CA ARG A 24 5.21 -8.27 -11.13
C ARG A 24 6.14 -7.23 -11.74
N VAL A 25 6.60 -6.31 -10.90
CA VAL A 25 7.65 -5.33 -11.21
C VAL A 25 8.98 -5.89 -10.73
N SER A 26 10.03 -5.80 -11.53
CA SER A 26 11.36 -6.31 -11.22
C SER A 26 12.43 -5.39 -11.78
N ALA A 27 13.28 -4.82 -10.92
CA ALA A 27 14.35 -3.92 -11.33
C ALA A 27 15.62 -4.68 -11.74
N HIS A 28 16.23 -4.26 -12.83
CA HIS A 28 17.45 -4.82 -13.41
C HIS A 28 18.48 -3.70 -13.56
N PRO A 29 19.11 -3.26 -12.44
CA PRO A 29 19.92 -2.04 -12.41
C PRO A 29 21.17 -2.14 -13.28
N ALA A 30 21.80 -3.32 -13.37
CA ALA A 30 22.96 -3.53 -14.25
C ALA A 30 22.62 -3.32 -15.73
N GLN A 31 21.35 -3.48 -16.11
CA GLN A 31 20.86 -3.28 -17.47
C GLN A 31 20.16 -1.92 -17.65
N GLY A 32 19.95 -1.14 -16.57
CA GLY A 32 19.18 0.10 -16.61
C GLY A 32 17.71 -0.11 -16.97
N LEU A 33 17.14 -1.28 -16.68
CA LEU A 33 15.77 -1.64 -17.09
C LEU A 33 14.89 -1.99 -15.90
N LEU A 34 13.58 -1.79 -16.08
CA LEU A 34 12.55 -2.39 -15.24
C LEU A 34 11.72 -3.36 -16.08
N ASN A 35 11.51 -4.56 -15.56
CA ASN A 35 10.61 -5.53 -16.17
C ASN A 35 9.24 -5.43 -15.51
N LEU A 36 8.21 -5.26 -16.34
CA LEU A 36 6.81 -5.45 -15.97
C LEU A 36 6.35 -6.78 -16.56
N SER A 37 5.98 -7.73 -15.72
CA SER A 37 5.57 -9.07 -16.17
C SER A 37 4.15 -9.40 -15.72
N ILE A 38 3.38 -10.04 -16.59
CA ILE A 38 2.03 -10.50 -16.32
C ILE A 38 2.10 -12.00 -16.07
N TRP A 39 1.50 -12.42 -14.97
CA TRP A 39 1.45 -13.80 -14.52
C TRP A 39 0.00 -14.27 -14.45
N ARG A 40 -0.24 -15.52 -14.82
CA ARG A 40 -1.49 -16.24 -14.57
C ARG A 40 -1.12 -17.52 -13.85
N ASP A 41 -1.70 -17.69 -12.67
CA ASP A 41 -1.29 -18.74 -11.72
C ASP A 41 0.21 -18.64 -11.43
N ASP A 42 0.98 -19.67 -11.77
CA ASP A 42 2.44 -19.75 -11.63
C ASP A 42 3.21 -19.48 -12.93
N LEU A 43 2.51 -19.15 -14.03
CA LEU A 43 3.11 -18.97 -15.34
C LEU A 43 3.23 -17.49 -15.73
N CYS A 44 4.43 -17.08 -16.15
CA CYS A 44 4.63 -15.78 -16.79
C CYS A 44 4.09 -15.82 -18.22
N VAL A 45 3.01 -15.08 -18.48
CA VAL A 45 2.34 -15.04 -19.79
C VAL A 45 2.72 -13.83 -20.63
N GLY A 46 3.47 -12.87 -20.07
CA GLY A 46 3.99 -11.72 -20.81
C GLY A 46 5.02 -10.92 -20.03
N THR A 47 5.96 -10.29 -20.71
CA THR A 47 6.95 -9.39 -20.10
C THR A 47 7.26 -8.23 -21.03
N VAL A 48 7.26 -7.03 -20.46
CA VAL A 48 7.72 -5.80 -21.10
C VAL A 48 8.96 -5.30 -20.35
N LYS A 49 9.99 -4.91 -21.09
CA LYS A 49 11.20 -4.28 -20.55
C LYS A 49 11.09 -2.78 -20.80
N LEU A 50 11.17 -1.98 -19.75
CA LEU A 50 10.97 -0.54 -19.81
C LEU A 50 12.23 0.19 -19.37
N ARG A 51 12.55 1.26 -20.09
CA ARG A 51 13.56 2.26 -19.72
C ARG A 51 12.98 3.24 -18.68
N PRO A 52 13.82 3.97 -17.93
CA PRO A 52 13.34 4.87 -16.88
C PRO A 52 12.35 5.96 -17.36
N ASP A 53 12.53 6.49 -18.57
CA ASP A 53 11.62 7.45 -19.20
C ASP A 53 10.24 6.83 -19.48
N GLU A 54 10.21 5.61 -20.00
CA GLU A 54 8.98 4.87 -20.29
C GLU A 54 8.23 4.50 -19.00
N VAL A 55 8.97 4.11 -17.95
CA VAL A 55 8.39 3.86 -16.62
C VAL A 55 7.77 5.14 -16.06
N SER A 56 8.42 6.29 -16.24
CA SER A 56 7.87 7.57 -15.77
C SER A 56 6.54 7.89 -16.45
N GLY A 57 6.45 7.69 -17.78
CA GLY A 57 5.20 7.83 -18.52
C GLY A 57 4.10 6.87 -18.04
N LEU A 58 4.45 5.61 -17.77
CA LEU A 58 3.52 4.62 -17.21
C LEU A 58 2.99 5.05 -15.82
N VAL A 59 3.86 5.55 -14.94
CA VAL A 59 3.47 6.03 -13.60
C VAL A 59 2.52 7.22 -13.69
N SER A 60 2.76 8.15 -14.63
CA SER A 60 1.84 9.26 -14.89
C SER A 60 0.45 8.74 -15.28
N GLY A 61 0.37 7.84 -16.27
CA GLY A 61 -0.91 7.26 -16.70
C GLY A 61 -1.65 6.52 -15.58
N LEU A 62 -0.93 5.80 -14.71
CA LEU A 62 -1.51 5.14 -13.53
C LEU A 62 -2.07 6.17 -12.53
N THR A 63 -1.36 7.27 -12.31
CA THR A 63 -1.77 8.34 -11.39
C THR A 63 -2.97 9.10 -11.92
N ASP A 64 -3.01 9.39 -13.22
CA ASP A 64 -4.15 10.04 -13.88
C ASP A 64 -5.40 9.17 -13.82
N GLY A 65 -5.27 7.87 -14.10
CA GLY A 65 -6.38 6.92 -13.97
C GLY A 65 -6.89 6.81 -12.53
N LEU A 66 -5.99 6.82 -11.54
CA LEU A 66 -6.37 6.87 -10.13
C LEU A 66 -7.13 8.16 -9.79
N ALA A 67 -6.68 9.31 -10.29
CA ALA A 67 -7.35 10.59 -10.07
C ALA A 67 -8.77 10.60 -10.67
N GLN A 68 -8.97 10.02 -11.85
CA GLN A 68 -10.30 9.87 -12.47
C GLN A 68 -11.24 9.01 -11.61
N LEU A 69 -10.74 7.91 -11.04
CA LEU A 69 -11.52 7.05 -10.14
C LEU A 69 -11.85 7.76 -8.82
N ALA A 70 -10.92 8.55 -8.28
CA ALA A 70 -11.11 9.32 -7.06
C ALA A 70 -12.02 10.55 -7.24
N ALA A 71 -12.16 11.06 -8.47
CA ALA A 71 -13.00 12.21 -8.79
C ALA A 71 -14.51 11.94 -8.64
N THR A 72 -14.92 10.70 -8.37
CA THR A 72 -16.26 10.45 -7.80
C THR A 72 -16.22 10.89 -6.35
N PRO A 73 -16.78 12.05 -5.99
CA PRO A 73 -16.72 12.51 -4.62
C PRO A 73 -17.52 11.50 -3.78
N PRO A 74 -17.03 11.07 -2.59
CA PRO A 74 -17.96 10.58 -1.59
C PRO A 74 -19.07 11.64 -1.45
N PRO A 75 -20.35 11.26 -1.24
CA PRO A 75 -21.43 12.23 -1.11
C PRO A 75 -20.93 13.32 -0.18
N ALA A 76 -20.85 14.55 -0.69
CA ALA A 76 -20.22 15.64 0.03
C ALA A 76 -20.87 15.65 1.41
N ALA A 77 -20.08 15.38 2.46
CA ALA A 77 -20.43 15.92 3.75
C ALA A 77 -20.62 17.41 3.45
N GLY A 78 -21.84 17.92 3.69
CA GLY A 78 -22.23 19.27 3.33
C GLY A 78 -21.21 20.31 3.79
N PRO A 79 -21.30 21.57 3.34
CA PRO A 79 -20.25 22.57 3.52
C PRO A 79 -19.73 22.55 4.96
N ALA A 80 -18.53 21.98 5.15
CA ALA A 80 -17.90 21.94 6.45
C ALA A 80 -17.58 23.38 6.80
N THR A 81 -18.12 23.85 7.91
CA THR A 81 -17.80 25.17 8.42
C THR A 81 -16.35 25.20 8.86
N VAL A 82 -15.76 26.39 8.97
CA VAL A 82 -14.40 26.55 9.53
C VAL A 82 -14.28 25.84 10.89
N THR A 83 -15.35 25.89 11.69
CA THR A 83 -15.46 25.21 12.99
C THR A 83 -15.37 23.68 12.88
N ASP A 84 -15.96 23.07 11.84
CA ASP A 84 -15.84 21.62 11.62
C ASP A 84 -14.40 21.23 11.26
N LEU A 85 -13.70 22.11 10.54
CA LEU A 85 -12.32 21.87 10.15
C LEU A 85 -11.36 22.06 11.34
N GLU A 86 -11.60 23.07 12.17
CA GLU A 86 -10.88 23.30 13.43
C GLU A 86 -11.02 22.11 14.39
N ALA A 87 -12.24 21.59 14.56
CA ALA A 87 -12.49 20.42 15.40
C ALA A 87 -11.74 19.16 14.90
N ARG A 88 -11.66 18.99 13.58
CA ARG A 88 -10.91 17.89 12.96
C ARG A 88 -9.40 18.05 13.14
N LEU A 89 -8.87 19.27 12.99
CA LEU A 89 -7.46 19.55 13.18
C LEU A 89 -7.03 19.31 14.63
N ALA A 90 -7.81 19.80 15.60
CA ALA A 90 -7.56 19.57 17.02
C ALA A 90 -7.52 18.07 17.40
N ALA A 91 -8.37 17.25 16.76
CA ALA A 91 -8.37 15.80 16.97
C ALA A 91 -7.09 15.12 16.43
N VAL A 92 -6.52 15.62 15.33
CA VAL A 92 -5.25 15.10 14.78
C VAL A 92 -4.09 15.51 15.69
N GLU A 93 -4.02 16.76 16.11
CA GLU A 93 -2.96 17.27 16.99
C GLU A 93 -2.95 16.56 18.35
N SER A 94 -4.13 16.28 18.91
CA SER A 94 -4.26 15.49 20.15
C SER A 94 -3.66 14.09 20.02
N ARG A 95 -3.88 13.42 18.87
CA ARG A 95 -3.31 12.09 18.62
C ARG A 95 -1.80 12.12 18.45
N LEU A 96 -1.27 13.17 17.84
CA LEU A 96 0.17 13.34 17.64
C LEU A 96 0.91 13.70 18.94
N THR A 97 0.25 14.43 19.84
CA THR A 97 0.82 14.88 21.11
C THR A 97 0.66 13.85 22.23
N ALA A 98 -0.22 12.86 22.06
CA ALA A 98 -0.39 11.79 23.03
C ALA A 98 0.93 11.01 23.20
N PRO A 99 1.47 10.89 24.42
CA PRO A 99 2.64 10.06 24.65
C PRO A 99 2.32 8.61 24.29
N PRO A 100 3.30 7.84 23.74
CA PRO A 100 3.08 6.43 23.49
C PRO A 100 2.62 5.76 24.80
N PRO A 101 1.73 4.75 24.74
CA PRO A 101 1.26 4.08 25.93
C PRO A 101 2.48 3.59 26.72
N SER A 102 2.62 4.06 27.96
CA SER A 102 3.74 3.67 28.81
C SER A 102 3.80 2.15 28.93
N ALA A 103 5.02 1.59 28.96
CA ALA A 103 5.23 0.14 29.01
C ALA A 103 4.39 -0.56 30.10
N GLY A 104 4.17 0.11 31.24
CA GLY A 104 3.32 -0.40 32.33
C GLY A 104 1.82 -0.52 31.98
N ARG A 105 1.30 0.30 31.07
CA ARG A 105 -0.10 0.24 30.64
C ARG A 105 -0.34 -0.89 29.64
N LEU A 106 0.64 -1.15 28.77
CA LEU A 106 0.67 -2.32 27.89
C LEU A 106 0.78 -3.62 28.70
N LEU A 107 1.69 -3.66 29.69
CA LEU A 107 1.84 -4.82 30.57
C LEU A 107 0.55 -5.14 31.34
N ARG A 108 -0.15 -4.13 31.88
CA ARG A 108 -1.46 -4.33 32.53
C ARG A 108 -2.56 -4.78 31.56
N ALA A 109 -2.53 -4.34 30.29
CA ALA A 109 -3.50 -4.80 29.29
C ALA A 109 -3.28 -6.28 28.94
N VAL A 110 -2.02 -6.69 28.78
CA VAL A 110 -1.63 -8.09 28.54
C VAL A 110 -1.98 -8.97 29.74
N LEU A 111 -1.67 -8.53 30.96
CA LEU A 111 -1.99 -9.27 32.18
C LEU A 111 -3.50 -9.46 32.38
N ARG A 112 -4.31 -8.42 32.11
CA ARG A 112 -5.78 -8.55 32.14
C ARG A 112 -6.30 -9.54 31.11
N HIS A 113 -5.77 -9.49 29.88
CA HIS A 113 -6.14 -10.43 28.84
C HIS A 113 -5.77 -11.89 29.20
N ALA A 114 -4.62 -12.10 29.86
CA ALA A 114 -4.21 -13.41 30.35
C ALA A 114 -5.11 -13.93 31.48
N GLN A 115 -5.51 -13.05 32.43
CA GLN A 115 -6.41 -13.40 33.53
C GLN A 115 -7.82 -13.78 33.05
N ASP A 116 -8.34 -13.09 32.02
CA ASP A 116 -9.65 -13.40 31.45
C ASP A 116 -9.66 -14.76 30.71
N ARG A 117 -8.53 -15.20 30.16
CA ARG A 117 -8.40 -16.53 29.55
C ARG A 117 -8.30 -17.66 30.57
N LEU A 118 -7.73 -17.40 31.75
CA LEU A 118 -7.59 -18.41 32.81
C LEU A 118 -8.89 -18.62 33.61
N ARG A 119 -9.88 -17.74 33.44
CA ARG A 119 -11.20 -17.83 34.09
C ARG A 119 -12.28 -18.48 33.21
N ARG A 120 -11.93 -18.90 32.00
CA ARG A 120 -12.80 -19.67 31.08
C ARG A 120 -12.29 -21.09 30.97
#